data_AF-X1CCD5-F1
#
_entry.id   AF-X1CCD5-F1
#
_cell.length_a   1.000
_cell.length_b   1.000
_cell.length_c   1.000
_cell.angle_alpha   90.00
_cell.angle_beta   90.00
_cell.angle_gamma   90.00
#
_symmetry.space_group_name_H-M   'P 1'
#
loop_
_entity.id
_entity.type
_entity.pdbx_description
1 polymer ?
#
loop_
_entity_poly.entity_id
_entity_poly.type
_entity_poly.pdbx_seq_one_letter_code
_entity_poly.pdbx_strand_id
1 'polypeptide(L)'
;MLSSVSIKEMSKLLGGQIICAEDKVNELVETFMVGAMGQEQALKFFRRKANKAVITGGDRADVQLAALETPTKCLILTGNFQPSTIVLGRAEELGVPMILVNFDTLTAVEKVGEIIGRVRLHEVKKIDKIVEVVREHIDINRLLEISKK
;
A
#
# COMPACT_ATOMS: atom_id res chain seq x y z
N MET A 1 7.95 0.19 7.94
CA MET A 1 7.08 -0.34 9.01
C MET A 1 6.23 0.71 9.72
N LEU A 2 6.76 1.81 10.28
CA LEU A 2 5.96 2.82 11.05
C LEU A 2 5.08 3.78 10.21
N SER A 3 4.67 3.38 9.01
CA SER A 3 3.81 4.19 8.11
C SER A 3 3.21 3.29 7.03
N SER A 4 2.63 2.16 7.44
CA SER A 4 2.03 1.21 6.50
C SER A 4 0.52 1.21 6.61
N VAL A 5 -0.16 1.06 5.48
CA VAL A 5 -1.62 0.97 5.41
C VAL A 5 -2.01 -0.35 4.78
N SER A 6 -3.05 -1.00 5.31
CA SER A 6 -3.57 -2.22 4.70
C SER A 6 -4.24 -1.90 3.36
N ILE A 7 -4.18 -2.83 2.41
CA ILE A 7 -4.85 -2.69 1.10
C ILE A 7 -6.36 -2.47 1.29
N LYS A 8 -6.98 -3.17 2.24
CA LYS A 8 -8.38 -3.02 2.61
C LYS A 8 -8.72 -1.61 3.10
N GLU A 9 -7.91 -1.07 4.01
CA GLU A 9 -8.11 0.30 4.51
C GLU A 9 -7.88 1.33 3.41
N MET A 10 -6.88 1.11 2.57
CA MET A 10 -6.61 1.95 1.40
C MET A 10 -7.80 1.98 0.43
N SER A 11 -8.34 0.83 0.06
CA SER A 11 -9.56 0.72 -0.77
C SER A 11 -10.72 1.50 -0.15
N LYS A 12 -10.96 1.33 1.16
CA LYS A 12 -12.00 2.05 1.89
C LYS A 12 -11.80 3.58 1.85
N LEU A 13 -10.58 4.05 2.11
CA LEU A 13 -10.28 5.48 2.16
C LEU A 13 -10.28 6.13 0.76
N LEU A 14 -9.91 5.38 -0.26
CA LEU A 14 -9.98 5.81 -1.66
C LEU A 14 -11.40 5.70 -2.23
N GLY A 15 -12.32 4.99 -1.56
CA GLY A 15 -13.63 4.65 -2.14
C GLY A 15 -13.51 3.74 -3.37
N GLY A 16 -12.43 2.96 -3.44
CA GLY A 16 -12.12 2.08 -4.56
C GLY A 16 -12.61 0.66 -4.37
N GLN A 17 -12.90 -0.03 -5.46
CA GLN A 17 -13.33 -1.42 -5.48
C GLN A 17 -12.14 -2.36 -5.61
N ILE A 18 -12.05 -3.38 -4.76
CA ILE A 18 -11.09 -4.48 -4.94
C ILE A 18 -11.68 -5.46 -5.95
N ILE A 19 -10.90 -5.83 -6.97
CA ILE A 19 -11.38 -6.64 -8.12
C ILE A 19 -10.67 -8.00 -8.28
N CYS A 20 -9.66 -8.30 -7.47
CA CYS A 20 -8.93 -9.57 -7.46
C CYS A 20 -8.16 -9.78 -6.14
N ALA A 21 -7.70 -11.01 -5.90
CA ALA A 21 -6.87 -11.43 -4.77
C ALA A 21 -7.40 -10.96 -3.40
N GLU A 22 -8.71 -11.16 -3.16
CA GLU A 22 -9.38 -10.69 -1.93
C GLU A 22 -8.78 -11.27 -0.64
N ASP A 23 -8.13 -12.44 -0.71
CA ASP A 23 -7.44 -13.08 0.42
C ASP A 23 -6.20 -12.30 0.89
N LYS A 24 -5.66 -11.40 0.05
CA LYS A 24 -4.44 -10.62 0.32
C LYS A 24 -4.70 -9.19 0.79
N VAL A 25 -5.95 -8.77 0.95
CA VAL A 25 -6.30 -7.37 1.24
C VAL A 25 -5.85 -6.87 2.62
N ASN A 26 -5.46 -7.78 3.52
CA ASN A 26 -4.92 -7.43 4.83
C ASN A 26 -3.39 -7.19 4.80
N GLU A 27 -2.74 -7.41 3.65
CA GLU A 27 -1.32 -7.10 3.50
C GLU A 27 -1.07 -5.58 3.57
N LEU A 28 0.14 -5.24 4.04
CA LEU A 28 0.56 -3.87 4.31
C LEU A 28 1.37 -3.30 3.14
N VAL A 29 1.02 -2.08 2.75
CA VAL A 29 1.77 -1.27 1.78
C VAL A 29 2.62 -0.25 2.52
N GLU A 30 3.90 -0.18 2.19
CA GLU A 30 4.86 0.73 2.83
C GLU A 30 5.27 1.92 1.95
N THR A 31 5.12 1.79 0.63
CA THR A 31 5.57 2.80 -0.34
C THR A 31 4.62 2.83 -1.53
N PHE A 32 4.53 3.98 -2.18
CA PHE A 32 3.70 4.19 -3.36
C PHE A 32 4.58 4.64 -4.52
N MET A 33 4.29 4.14 -5.71
CA MET A 33 4.99 4.51 -6.93
C MET A 33 3.97 4.82 -8.03
N VAL A 34 4.25 5.85 -8.82
CA VAL A 34 3.35 6.27 -9.91
C VAL A 34 3.90 5.75 -11.23
N GLY A 35 3.09 4.94 -11.92
CA GLY A 35 3.36 4.39 -13.24
C GLY A 35 2.82 5.29 -14.35
N ALA A 36 3.34 6.52 -14.45
CA ALA A 36 2.97 7.47 -15.51
C ALA A 36 3.86 7.36 -16.77
N MET A 37 4.88 6.50 -16.75
CA MET A 37 5.88 6.32 -17.82
C MET A 37 5.59 5.09 -18.70
N GLY A 38 6.36 4.89 -19.76
CA GLY A 38 6.31 3.67 -20.59
C GLY A 38 6.93 2.43 -19.93
N GLN A 39 6.60 1.23 -20.42
CA GLN A 39 6.93 -0.07 -19.83
C GLN A 39 8.41 -0.27 -19.42
N GLU A 40 9.38 0.00 -20.31
CA GLU A 40 10.80 -0.32 -20.06
C GLU A 40 11.37 0.50 -18.88
N GLN A 41 10.96 1.76 -18.79
CA GLN A 41 11.34 2.63 -17.68
C GLN A 41 10.61 2.22 -16.40
N ALA A 42 9.36 1.78 -16.50
CA ALA A 42 8.55 1.34 -15.39
C ALA A 42 9.18 0.17 -14.63
N LEU A 43 9.67 -0.87 -15.33
CA LEU A 43 10.29 -2.03 -14.68
C LEU A 43 11.54 -1.64 -13.87
N LYS A 44 12.46 -0.88 -14.48
CA LYS A 44 13.68 -0.38 -13.82
C LYS A 44 13.34 0.50 -12.62
N PHE A 45 12.28 1.31 -12.72
CA PHE A 45 11.81 2.17 -11.65
C PHE A 45 11.20 1.36 -10.50
N PHE A 46 10.28 0.45 -10.79
CA PHE A 46 9.55 -0.36 -9.81
C PHE A 46 10.43 -1.34 -9.03
N ARG A 47 11.52 -1.84 -9.62
CA ARG A 47 12.50 -2.69 -8.93
C ARG A 47 13.23 -1.99 -7.77
N ARG A 48 13.22 -0.65 -7.74
CA ARG A 48 13.93 0.12 -6.70
C ARG A 48 13.27 0.05 -5.32
N LYS A 49 12.00 -0.38 -5.25
CA LYS A 49 11.23 -0.46 -4.00
C LYS A 49 10.46 -1.77 -3.92
N ALA A 50 10.56 -2.43 -2.77
CA ALA A 50 9.72 -3.55 -2.40
C ALA A 50 8.48 -3.06 -1.61
N ASN A 51 7.54 -3.96 -1.34
CA ASN A 51 6.35 -3.71 -0.52
C ASN A 51 5.54 -2.47 -0.94
N LYS A 52 5.48 -2.22 -2.25
CA LYS A 52 4.87 -1.02 -2.82
C LYS A 52 3.46 -1.25 -3.35
N ALA A 53 2.66 -0.20 -3.35
CA ALA A 53 1.53 -0.07 -4.27
C ALA A 53 1.93 0.75 -5.50
N VAL A 54 1.46 0.34 -6.67
CA VAL A 54 1.67 1.10 -7.92
C VAL A 54 0.35 1.74 -8.36
N ILE A 55 0.37 3.05 -8.58
CA ILE A 55 -0.75 3.83 -9.12
C ILE A 55 -0.53 4.00 -10.62
N THR A 56 -1.47 3.55 -11.45
CA THR A 56 -1.40 3.73 -12.91
C THR A 56 -2.80 3.74 -13.52
N GLY A 57 -2.92 4.15 -14.78
CA GLY A 57 -4.20 4.10 -15.51
C GLY A 57 -4.66 2.66 -15.71
N GLY A 58 -5.97 2.41 -15.58
CA GLY A 58 -6.52 1.07 -15.83
C GLY A 58 -6.39 0.61 -17.29
N ASP A 59 -6.17 1.54 -18.23
CA ASP A 59 -5.89 1.30 -19.65
C ASP A 59 -4.42 0.96 -19.94
N ARG A 60 -3.52 1.10 -18.96
CA ARG A 60 -2.06 0.91 -19.11
C ARG A 60 -1.61 -0.52 -18.80
N ALA A 61 -2.09 -1.48 -19.58
CA ALA A 61 -1.74 -2.90 -19.41
C ALA A 61 -0.22 -3.16 -19.41
N ASP A 62 0.53 -2.42 -20.23
CA ASP A 62 1.99 -2.50 -20.30
C ASP A 62 2.67 -2.18 -18.95
N VAL A 63 2.22 -1.12 -18.29
CA VAL A 63 2.73 -0.69 -16.98
C VAL A 63 2.26 -1.62 -15.88
N GLN A 64 1.00 -2.07 -15.94
CA GLN A 64 0.43 -2.99 -14.97
C GLN A 64 1.22 -4.31 -14.93
N LEU A 65 1.52 -4.89 -16.11
CA LEU A 65 2.36 -6.09 -16.21
C LEU A 65 3.79 -5.85 -15.69
N ALA A 66 4.41 -4.72 -16.05
CA ALA A 66 5.73 -4.37 -15.53
C ALA A 66 5.74 -4.22 -14.00
N ALA A 67 4.66 -3.73 -13.40
CA ALA A 67 4.53 -3.67 -11.95
C ALA A 67 4.42 -5.06 -11.31
N LEU A 68 3.63 -5.96 -11.91
CA LEU A 68 3.44 -7.35 -11.48
C LEU A 68 4.72 -8.19 -11.58
N GLU A 69 5.65 -7.84 -12.48
CA GLU A 69 6.97 -8.47 -12.58
C GLU A 69 7.97 -8.05 -11.49
N THR A 70 7.55 -7.21 -10.54
CA THR A 70 8.38 -6.73 -9.44
C THR A 70 7.69 -6.95 -8.09
N PRO A 71 8.40 -6.85 -6.95
CA PRO A 71 7.78 -6.98 -5.64
C PRO A 71 6.75 -5.85 -5.39
N THR A 72 5.50 -6.13 -5.73
CA THR A 72 4.36 -5.21 -5.71
C THR A 72 3.26 -5.86 -4.91
N LYS A 73 2.73 -5.11 -3.93
CA LYS A 73 1.70 -5.57 -2.99
C LYS A 73 0.29 -5.24 -3.47
N CYS A 74 0.14 -4.20 -4.28
CA CYS A 74 -1.15 -3.74 -4.75
C CYS A 74 -0.99 -2.92 -6.03
N LEU A 75 -1.97 -2.97 -6.92
CA LEU A 75 -2.14 -1.96 -7.96
C LEU A 75 -3.35 -1.09 -7.64
N ILE A 76 -3.26 0.19 -7.97
CA ILE A 76 -4.36 1.16 -7.88
C ILE A 76 -4.59 1.65 -9.31
N LEU A 77 -5.72 1.27 -9.89
CA LEU A 77 -6.08 1.50 -11.28
C LEU A 77 -7.03 2.69 -11.39
N THR A 78 -6.59 3.73 -12.07
CA THR A 78 -7.30 5.02 -12.17
C THR A 78 -8.14 5.13 -13.43
N GLY A 79 -9.06 6.10 -13.45
CA GLY A 79 -9.93 6.38 -14.60
C GLY A 79 -11.09 5.41 -14.80
N ASN A 80 -11.37 4.53 -13.82
CA ASN A 80 -12.42 3.51 -13.89
C ASN A 80 -12.32 2.54 -15.09
N PHE A 81 -11.13 2.40 -15.68
CA PHE A 81 -10.89 1.44 -16.75
C PHE A 81 -10.69 0.04 -16.15
N GLN A 82 -11.51 -0.92 -16.57
CA GLN A 82 -11.31 -2.32 -16.22
C GLN A 82 -10.02 -2.84 -16.89
N PRO A 83 -9.08 -3.45 -16.14
CA PRO A 83 -7.91 -4.07 -16.73
C PRO A 83 -8.30 -5.23 -17.66
N SER A 84 -7.40 -5.57 -18.58
CA SER A 84 -7.60 -6.73 -19.45
C SER A 84 -7.63 -8.03 -18.64
N THR A 85 -8.30 -9.05 -19.17
CA THR A 85 -8.37 -10.38 -18.55
C THR A 85 -6.98 -11.00 -18.30
N ILE A 86 -6.02 -10.70 -19.17
CA ILE A 86 -4.62 -11.13 -19.03
C ILE A 86 -3.99 -10.51 -17.78
N VAL A 87 -4.18 -9.21 -17.57
CA VAL A 87 -3.64 -8.51 -16.41
C VAL A 87 -4.32 -8.98 -15.13
N LEU A 88 -5.66 -9.09 -15.15
CA LEU A 88 -6.43 -9.54 -14.01
C LEU A 88 -6.05 -10.95 -13.57
N GLY A 89 -5.97 -11.89 -14.52
CA GLY A 89 -5.55 -13.27 -14.26
C GLY A 89 -4.12 -13.33 -13.71
N ARG A 90 -3.20 -12.54 -14.27
CA ARG A 90 -1.82 -12.50 -13.76
C ARG A 90 -1.72 -11.98 -12.33
N ALA A 91 -2.52 -10.99 -11.97
CA ALA A 91 -2.54 -10.45 -10.63
C ALA A 91 -3.16 -11.42 -9.61
N GLU A 92 -4.21 -12.15 -10.01
CA GLU A 92 -4.78 -13.23 -9.21
C GLU A 92 -3.74 -14.34 -8.95
N GLU A 93 -3.05 -14.82 -9.99
CA GLU A 93 -1.97 -15.83 -9.87
C GLU A 93 -0.86 -15.41 -8.90
N LEU A 94 -0.51 -14.12 -8.91
CA LEU A 94 0.55 -13.57 -8.07
C LEU A 94 0.05 -13.17 -6.67
N GLY A 95 -1.25 -13.22 -6.40
CA GLY A 95 -1.86 -12.72 -5.17
C GLY A 95 -1.61 -11.22 -4.98
N VAL A 96 -1.75 -10.42 -6.04
CA VAL A 96 -1.60 -8.96 -6.00
C VAL A 96 -2.96 -8.30 -6.17
N PRO A 97 -3.58 -7.80 -5.09
CA PRO A 97 -4.84 -7.08 -5.19
C PRO A 97 -4.79 -5.87 -6.13
N MET A 98 -5.91 -5.64 -6.81
CA MET A 98 -6.14 -4.45 -7.63
C MET A 98 -7.29 -3.64 -7.03
N ILE A 99 -7.06 -2.35 -6.81
CA ILE A 99 -8.07 -1.38 -6.40
C ILE A 99 -8.43 -0.51 -7.60
N LEU A 100 -9.67 -0.59 -8.06
CA LEU A 100 -10.21 0.29 -9.10
C LEU A 100 -10.79 1.56 -8.47
N VAL A 101 -10.39 2.72 -8.97
CA VAL A 101 -10.90 4.02 -8.52
C VAL A 101 -11.46 4.83 -9.69
N ASN A 102 -12.44 5.68 -9.40
CA ASN A 102 -13.19 6.44 -10.40
C ASN A 102 -12.61 7.82 -10.74
N PHE A 103 -11.45 8.17 -10.19
CA PHE A 103 -10.74 9.42 -10.44
C PHE A 103 -9.43 9.20 -11.20
N ASP A 104 -8.86 10.27 -11.72
CA ASP A 104 -7.60 10.25 -12.48
C ASP A 104 -6.37 10.02 -11.59
N THR A 105 -5.21 9.84 -12.23
CA THR A 105 -3.92 9.55 -11.57
C THR A 105 -3.45 10.66 -10.63
N LEU A 106 -3.62 11.93 -10.98
CA LEU A 106 -3.20 13.03 -10.12
C LEU A 106 -4.04 13.05 -8.85
N THR A 107 -5.37 12.98 -9.00
CA THR A 107 -6.30 12.91 -7.87
C THR A 107 -6.00 11.69 -6.97
N ALA A 108 -5.66 10.54 -7.56
CA ALA A 108 -5.28 9.35 -6.80
C ALA A 108 -4.02 9.57 -5.96
N VAL A 109 -3.00 10.20 -6.53
CA VAL A 109 -1.74 10.51 -5.85
C VAL A 109 -1.97 11.46 -4.68
N GLU A 110 -2.76 12.51 -4.87
CA GLU A 110 -3.11 13.47 -3.81
C GLU A 110 -3.82 12.79 -2.64
N LYS A 111 -4.88 12.00 -2.93
CA LYS A 111 -5.62 11.25 -1.91
C LYS A 111 -4.76 10.25 -1.16
N VAL A 112 -3.90 9.50 -1.87
CA VAL A 112 -2.93 8.60 -1.25
C VAL A 112 -1.97 9.37 -0.34
N GLY A 113 -1.49 10.55 -0.77
CA GLY A 113 -0.65 11.42 0.05
C GLY A 113 -1.33 11.85 1.35
N GLU A 114 -2.60 12.25 1.29
CA GLU A 114 -3.40 12.58 2.47
C GLU A 114 -3.56 11.39 3.42
N ILE A 115 -3.84 10.20 2.88
CA ILE A 115 -3.99 8.95 3.66
C ILE A 115 -2.70 8.68 4.44
N ILE A 116 -1.54 8.70 3.77
CA ILE A 116 -0.25 8.47 4.42
C ILE A 116 0.03 9.51 5.50
N GLY A 117 -0.28 10.79 5.23
CA GLY A 117 -0.14 11.86 6.21
C GLY A 117 -0.98 11.61 7.47
N ARG A 118 -2.24 11.19 7.30
CA ARG A 118 -3.14 10.86 8.43
C ARG A 118 -2.68 9.63 9.21
N VAL A 119 -2.27 8.56 8.53
CA VAL A 119 -1.77 7.32 9.16
C VAL A 119 -0.58 7.64 10.07
N ARG A 120 0.39 8.41 9.55
CA ARG A 120 1.56 8.86 10.33
C ARG A 120 1.17 9.61 11.59
N LEU A 121 0.25 10.57 11.49
CA LEU A 121 -0.22 11.35 12.65
C LEU A 121 -0.92 10.47 13.69
N HIS A 122 -1.69 9.48 13.25
CA HIS A 122 -2.42 8.60 14.14
C HIS A 122 -1.52 7.57 14.84
N GLU A 123 -0.48 7.07 14.16
CA GLU A 123 0.52 6.18 14.75
C GLU A 123 1.35 6.86 15.84
N VAL A 124 1.77 8.12 15.63
CA VAL A 124 2.48 8.90 16.67
C VAL A 124 1.65 8.99 17.94
N LYS A 125 0.36 9.35 17.83
CA LYS A 125 -0.56 9.41 18.99
C LYS A 125 -0.74 8.06 19.69
N LYS A 126 -0.79 6.97 18.93
CA LYS A 126 -0.88 5.61 19.50
C LYS A 126 0.39 5.26 20.27
N ILE A 127 1.57 5.60 19.75
CA ILE A 127 2.85 5.38 20.45
C ILE A 127 2.88 6.17 21.76
N ASP A 128 2.49 7.44 21.74
CA ASP A 128 2.43 8.26 22.96
C ASP A 128 1.54 7.62 24.02
N LYS A 129 0.37 7.10 23.62
CA LYS A 129 -0.54 6.42 24.55
C LYS A 129 0.01 5.09 25.05
N ILE A 130 0.70 4.32 24.21
CA ILE A 130 1.38 3.08 24.63
C ILE A 130 2.48 3.41 25.64
N VAL A 131 3.30 4.43 25.38
CA VAL A 131 4.36 4.88 26.30
C VAL A 131 3.77 5.33 27.64
N GLU A 132 2.65 6.06 27.62
CA GLU A 132 1.92 6.46 28.82
C GLU A 132 1.45 5.23 29.62
N VAL A 133 0.74 4.30 28.99
CA VAL A 133 0.22 3.09 29.64
C VAL A 133 1.34 2.22 30.21
N VAL A 134 2.44 2.07 29.47
CA VAL A 134 3.64 1.34 29.93
C VAL A 134 4.24 2.02 31.16
N ARG A 135 4.38 3.35 31.17
CA ARG A 135 4.91 4.08 32.33
C ARG A 135 4.01 3.97 33.56
N GLU A 136 2.70 3.93 33.36
CA GLU A 136 1.72 3.84 34.46
C GLU A 136 1.65 2.43 35.07
N HIS A 137 1.77 1.39 34.25
CA HIS A 137 1.46 0.01 34.68
C HIS A 137 2.68 -0.90 34.75
N ILE A 138 3.84 -0.49 34.22
CA ILE A 138 5.06 -1.28 34.22
C ILE A 138 6.15 -0.53 34.96
N ASP A 139 6.64 -1.12 36.05
CA ASP A 139 7.85 -0.65 36.73
C ASP A 139 9.08 -1.00 35.89
N ILE A 140 9.44 -0.08 35.00
CA ILE A 140 10.55 -0.24 34.06
C ILE A 140 11.86 -0.47 34.81
N ASN A 141 12.05 0.15 35.98
CA ASN A 141 13.27 0.00 36.77
C ASN A 141 13.40 -1.44 37.27
N ARG A 142 12.32 -1.98 37.85
CA ARG A 142 12.28 -3.37 38.32
C ARG A 142 12.44 -4.38 37.17
N LEU A 143 11.91 -4.07 35.98
CA LEU A 143 12.04 -4.93 34.81
C LEU A 143 13.49 -4.96 34.27
N LEU A 144 14.19 -3.83 34.29
CA LEU A 144 15.60 -3.72 33.91
C LEU A 144 16.55 -4.41 34.89
N GLU A 145 16.22 -4.46 36.18
CA GLU A 145 17.00 -5.19 37.18
C GLU A 145 16.95 -6.71 36.95
N ILE A 146 15.78 -7.24 36.60
CA ILE A 146 15.59 -8.69 36.39
C ILE A 146 16.18 -9.15 35.05
N SER A 147 16.25 -8.27 34.04
CA SER A 147 16.80 -8.56 32.71
C SER A 147 18.35 -8.63 32.66
N LYS A 148 19.06 -8.28 33.74
CA LYS A 148 20.53 -8.30 33.81
C LYS A 148 21.12 -9.64 34.32
N LYS A 149 20.34 -10.71 34.33
CA LYS A 149 20.79 -12.09 34.57
C LYS A 149 20.89 -12.87 33.26
#